data_AF-A0A4S8L4P6-F1
#
_entry.id   AF-A0A4S8L4P6-F1
#
_cell.length_a   1.000
_cell.length_b   1.000
_cell.length_c   1.000
_cell.angle_alpha   90.00
_cell.angle_beta   90.00
_cell.angle_gamma   90.00
#
_symmetry.space_group_name_H-M   'P 1'
#
loop_
_entity.id
_entity.type
_entity.pdbx_description
1 polymer ?
#
loop_
_entity_poly.entity_id
_entity_poly.type
_entity_poly.pdbx_seq_one_letter_code
_entity_poly.pdbx_strand_id
1 'polypeptide(L)'
;MKTVGDSVGLWPNFLHAALFAIRITRSRSTGFSPYYLLYGTHPVLSFDITEATWQTLDWDKATSTTDLLALRILQLQRRDPNLEAASKELRKTRRQAIEDFEKRHHSQFDFSGYEPGMWVWLRESQLENLLGNKGHWTYSGPYIIHEKLQNDTFVLQEIDGALMKGHVNIRRLRLFFFRPDNQTLRTKIPSGPVQPPRNANFVLRADVHP
;
A
#
# COMPACT_ATOMS: atom_id res chain seq x y z
N MET A 1 -23.73 -10.07 -14.30
CA MET A 1 -24.29 -8.74 -13.97
C MET A 1 -25.81 -8.89 -14.00
N LYS A 2 -26.53 -8.71 -12.87
CA LYS A 2 -27.96 -9.09 -12.78
C LYS A 2 -28.87 -8.35 -13.77
N THR A 3 -28.45 -7.19 -14.27
CA THR A 3 -29.21 -6.35 -15.20
C THR A 3 -29.13 -6.78 -16.67
N VAL A 4 -28.27 -7.74 -17.00
CA VAL A 4 -28.04 -8.20 -18.39
C VAL A 4 -28.94 -9.40 -18.77
N GLY A 5 -29.70 -9.94 -17.82
CA GLY A 5 -30.51 -11.16 -18.04
C GLY A 5 -29.65 -12.34 -18.52
N ASP A 6 -30.19 -13.14 -19.44
CA ASP A 6 -29.53 -14.32 -20.02
C ASP A 6 -28.51 -13.97 -21.14
N SER A 7 -28.42 -12.70 -21.53
CA SER A 7 -27.62 -12.23 -22.67
C SER A 7 -26.19 -11.85 -22.28
N VAL A 8 -25.38 -12.80 -21.80
CA VAL A 8 -24.04 -12.57 -21.23
C VAL A 8 -23.10 -11.73 -22.13
N GLY A 9 -23.28 -11.76 -23.45
CA GLY A 9 -22.47 -11.00 -24.42
C GLY A 9 -22.73 -9.49 -24.49
N LEU A 10 -23.83 -8.98 -23.95
CA LEU A 10 -24.21 -7.55 -24.05
C LEU A 10 -23.66 -6.68 -22.91
N TRP A 11 -22.85 -7.24 -22.02
CA TRP A 11 -22.28 -6.51 -20.88
C TRP A 11 -21.53 -5.21 -21.23
N PRO A 12 -20.83 -5.06 -22.40
CA PRO A 12 -20.13 -3.83 -22.71
C PRO A 12 -21.07 -2.63 -22.82
N ASN A 13 -22.30 -2.84 -23.32
CA ASN A 13 -23.29 -1.77 -23.47
C ASN A 13 -23.80 -1.25 -22.13
N PHE A 14 -23.81 -2.10 -21.10
CA PHE A 14 -24.26 -1.74 -19.76
C PHE A 14 -23.12 -1.29 -18.84
N LEU A 15 -21.86 -1.37 -19.29
CA LEU A 15 -20.69 -1.04 -18.47
C LEU A 15 -20.75 0.40 -17.94
N HIS A 16 -21.07 1.36 -18.79
CA HIS A 16 -21.17 2.77 -18.39
C HIS A 16 -22.22 3.00 -17.32
N ALA A 17 -23.41 2.40 -17.49
CA ALA A 17 -24.48 2.46 -16.50
C ALA A 17 -24.07 1.77 -15.18
N ALA A 18 -23.37 0.63 -15.26
CA ALA A 18 -22.85 -0.07 -14.09
C ALA A 18 -21.86 0.78 -13.28
N LEU A 19 -20.90 1.37 -13.97
CA LEU A 19 -19.86 2.20 -13.35
C LEU A 19 -20.49 3.43 -12.70
N PHE A 20 -21.46 4.05 -13.38
CA PHE A 20 -22.21 5.16 -12.81
C PHE A 20 -22.99 4.72 -11.56
N ALA A 21 -23.74 3.62 -11.64
CA ALA A 21 -24.46 3.06 -10.49
C ALA A 21 -23.53 2.79 -9.29
N ILE A 22 -22.35 2.19 -9.52
CA ILE A 22 -21.36 1.93 -8.47
C ILE A 22 -20.85 3.24 -7.84
N ARG A 23 -20.62 4.29 -8.64
CA ARG A 23 -20.14 5.59 -8.16
C ARG A 23 -21.17 6.35 -7.33
N ILE A 24 -22.46 6.21 -7.66
CA ILE A 24 -23.55 6.91 -6.97
C ILE A 24 -24.10 6.12 -5.77
N THR A 25 -23.88 4.80 -5.73
CA THR A 25 -24.33 3.94 -4.63
C THR A 25 -23.50 4.18 -3.38
N ARG A 26 -24.16 4.29 -2.22
CA ARG A 26 -23.48 4.42 -0.92
C ARG A 26 -22.70 3.14 -0.60
N SER A 27 -21.43 3.31 -0.23
CA SER A 27 -20.63 2.18 0.26
C SER A 27 -20.96 1.89 1.72
N ARG A 28 -21.09 0.60 2.08
CA ARG A 28 -21.35 0.17 3.46
C ARG A 28 -20.21 0.52 4.42
N SER A 29 -18.97 0.62 3.92
CA SER A 29 -17.79 0.93 4.75
C SER A 29 -17.59 2.42 5.02
N THR A 30 -18.21 3.29 4.24
CA THR A 30 -18.05 4.74 4.38
C THR A 30 -19.36 5.47 4.63
N GLY A 31 -20.52 4.82 4.49
CA GLY A 31 -21.84 5.47 4.59
C GLY A 31 -22.19 6.39 3.42
N PHE A 32 -21.20 6.91 2.70
CA PHE A 32 -21.33 7.83 1.57
C PHE A 32 -21.03 7.15 0.22
N SER A 33 -21.48 7.77 -0.87
CA SER A 33 -21.16 7.32 -2.23
C SER A 33 -19.78 7.80 -2.68
N PRO A 34 -19.05 7.02 -3.51
CA PRO A 34 -17.76 7.44 -4.04
C PRO A 34 -17.81 8.80 -4.77
N TYR A 35 -18.88 9.08 -5.51
CA TYR A 35 -19.10 10.36 -6.18
C TYR A 35 -19.15 11.51 -5.16
N TYR A 36 -19.90 11.34 -4.07
CA TYR A 36 -20.01 12.33 -3.00
C TYR A 36 -18.66 12.59 -2.32
N LEU A 37 -17.86 11.56 -2.10
CA LEU A 37 -16.53 11.71 -1.49
C LEU A 37 -15.55 12.46 -2.40
N LEU A 38 -15.65 12.28 -3.72
CA LEU A 38 -14.74 12.91 -4.67
C LEU A 38 -15.10 14.38 -4.94
N TYR A 39 -16.38 14.66 -5.15
CA TYR A 39 -16.84 15.99 -5.55
C TYR A 39 -17.43 16.82 -4.39
N GLY A 40 -17.76 16.18 -3.27
CA GLY A 40 -18.47 16.80 -2.14
C GLY A 40 -19.94 17.08 -2.43
N THR A 41 -20.47 16.56 -3.55
CA THR A 41 -21.85 16.78 -4.00
C THR A 41 -22.46 15.46 -4.43
N HIS A 42 -23.78 15.33 -4.31
CA HIS A 42 -24.48 14.19 -4.89
C HIS A 42 -24.45 14.29 -6.43
N PRO A 43 -24.53 13.18 -7.16
CA PRO A 43 -24.63 13.20 -8.62
C PRO A 43 -26.05 13.62 -9.05
N VAL A 44 -26.17 14.47 -10.07
CA VAL A 44 -27.45 14.78 -10.71
C VAL A 44 -27.89 13.55 -11.52
N LEU A 45 -29.08 13.02 -11.23
CA LEU A 45 -29.72 11.97 -12.02
C LEU A 45 -30.70 12.57 -13.02
N SER A 46 -31.00 11.86 -14.11
CA SER A 46 -31.96 12.35 -15.12
C SER A 46 -33.35 12.65 -14.53
N PHE A 47 -33.72 11.98 -13.44
CA PHE A 47 -34.96 12.25 -12.69
C PHE A 47 -34.90 13.53 -11.83
N ASP A 48 -33.70 13.91 -11.37
CA ASP A 48 -33.51 15.15 -10.60
C ASP A 48 -33.76 16.40 -11.45
N ILE A 49 -33.65 16.28 -12.77
CA ILE A 49 -33.96 17.33 -13.74
C ILE A 49 -35.47 17.56 -13.80
N THR A 50 -36.28 16.50 -13.73
CA THR A 50 -37.74 16.60 -13.81
C THR A 50 -38.37 17.10 -12.52
N GLU A 51 -37.75 16.83 -11.36
CA GLU A 51 -38.25 17.27 -10.05
C GLU A 51 -37.66 18.61 -9.58
N ALA A 52 -36.88 19.31 -10.42
CA ALA A 52 -36.18 20.55 -10.06
C ALA A 52 -35.40 20.42 -8.73
N THR A 53 -34.69 19.30 -8.57
CA THR A 53 -33.92 18.97 -7.39
C THR A 53 -32.74 19.95 -7.22
N TRP A 54 -32.71 20.82 -6.20
CA TRP A 54 -31.62 21.65 -5.59
C TRP A 54 -30.27 21.85 -6.34
N GLN A 55 -29.70 20.84 -7.00
CA GLN A 55 -28.61 20.96 -7.97
C GLN A 55 -29.06 21.62 -9.30
N THR A 56 -30.35 21.62 -9.58
CA THR A 56 -31.06 22.37 -10.62
C THR A 56 -31.75 23.60 -10.02
N LEU A 57 -31.04 24.35 -9.16
CA LEU A 57 -31.46 25.71 -8.83
C LEU A 57 -31.59 26.51 -10.13
N ASP A 58 -32.61 27.37 -10.20
CA ASP A 58 -32.89 28.21 -11.37
C ASP A 58 -31.84 29.31 -11.53
N TRP A 59 -30.61 28.94 -11.88
CA TRP A 59 -29.53 29.88 -12.19
C TRP A 59 -29.95 30.87 -13.27
N ASP A 60 -30.78 30.40 -14.21
CA ASP A 60 -31.33 31.20 -15.30
C ASP A 60 -32.28 32.32 -14.83
N LYS A 61 -32.80 32.24 -13.59
CA LYS A 61 -33.67 33.28 -13.00
C LYS A 61 -32.89 34.30 -12.17
N ALA A 62 -31.60 34.10 -11.94
CA ALA A 62 -30.77 35.05 -11.20
C ALA A 62 -30.47 36.27 -12.09
N THR A 63 -31.11 37.40 -11.80
CA THR A 63 -30.96 38.65 -12.58
C THR A 63 -30.03 39.65 -11.89
N SER A 64 -29.86 39.55 -10.57
CA SER A 64 -28.99 40.42 -9.76
C SER A 64 -27.80 39.66 -9.15
N THR A 65 -26.69 40.37 -8.90
CA THR A 65 -25.52 39.86 -8.19
C THR A 65 -25.87 39.39 -6.77
N THR A 66 -26.85 40.03 -6.13
CA THR A 66 -27.37 39.61 -4.82
C THR A 66 -28.00 38.22 -4.86
N ASP A 67 -28.73 37.92 -5.93
CA ASP A 67 -29.42 36.63 -6.11
C ASP A 67 -28.41 35.52 -6.38
N LEU A 68 -27.39 35.81 -7.20
CA LEU A 68 -26.26 34.91 -7.42
C LEU A 68 -25.52 34.59 -6.11
N LEU A 69 -25.27 35.61 -5.27
CA LEU A 69 -24.64 35.41 -3.98
C LEU A 69 -25.53 34.59 -3.03
N ALA A 70 -26.84 34.83 -3.00
CA ALA A 70 -27.77 34.05 -2.19
C ALA A 70 -27.80 32.56 -2.60
N LEU A 71 -27.89 32.27 -3.90
CA LEU A 71 -27.80 30.92 -4.44
C LEU A 71 -26.47 30.25 -4.08
N ARG A 72 -25.36 30.99 -4.15
CA ARG A 72 -24.02 30.49 -3.82
C ARG A 72 -23.82 30.23 -2.33
N ILE A 73 -24.37 31.08 -1.46
CA ILE A 73 -24.33 30.89 0.00
C ILE A 73 -25.11 29.62 0.37
N LEU A 74 -26.32 29.44 -0.18
CA LEU A 74 -27.12 28.23 0.01
C LEU A 74 -26.38 26.96 -0.44
N GLN A 75 -25.62 27.05 -1.54
CA GLN A 75 -24.79 25.96 -2.04
C GLN A 75 -23.63 25.60 -1.08
N LEU A 76 -22.97 26.61 -0.49
CA LEU A 76 -21.82 26.41 0.40
C LEU A 76 -22.24 25.91 1.79
N GLN A 77 -23.30 26.47 2.37
CA GLN A 77 -23.75 26.15 3.74
C GLN A 77 -24.05 24.65 3.98
N ARG A 78 -24.44 23.91 2.94
CA ARG A 78 -24.75 22.46 3.04
C ARG A 78 -23.59 21.53 2.62
N ARG A 79 -22.51 22.06 2.03
CA ARG A 79 -21.40 21.23 1.52
C ARG A 79 -20.52 20.71 2.66
N ASP A 80 -20.30 21.52 3.68
CA ASP A 80 -19.27 21.25 4.69
C ASP A 80 -19.64 20.28 5.83
N PRO A 81 -20.89 20.17 6.35
CA PRO A 81 -21.11 19.38 7.57
C PRO A 81 -20.98 17.87 7.37
N ASN A 82 -21.34 17.36 6.18
CA ASN A 82 -21.37 15.92 5.91
C ASN A 82 -20.03 15.37 5.44
N LEU A 83 -19.17 16.21 4.86
CA LEU A 83 -17.87 15.79 4.32
C LEU A 83 -16.86 15.49 5.42
N GLU A 84 -16.87 16.28 6.50
CA GLU A 84 -16.00 16.01 7.66
C GLU A 84 -16.42 14.72 8.38
N ALA A 85 -17.73 14.52 8.57
CA ALA A 85 -18.29 13.28 9.11
C ALA A 85 -17.89 12.06 8.26
N ALA A 86 -17.99 12.16 6.93
CA ALA A 86 -17.57 11.12 5.99
C ALA A 86 -16.07 10.78 6.11
N SER A 87 -15.22 11.81 6.21
CA SER A 87 -13.78 11.64 6.37
C SER A 87 -13.42 10.95 7.70
N LYS A 88 -14.09 11.33 8.79
CA LYS A 88 -13.95 10.68 10.10
C LYS A 88 -14.39 9.22 10.06
N GLU A 89 -15.52 8.91 9.44
CA GLU A 89 -16.03 7.55 9.31
C GLU A 89 -15.08 6.66 8.50
N LEU A 90 -14.57 7.15 7.37
CA LEU A 90 -13.60 6.45 6.53
C LEU A 90 -12.30 6.14 7.28
N ARG A 91 -11.80 7.08 8.09
CA ARG A 91 -10.63 6.84 8.95
C ARG A 91 -10.92 5.77 10.01
N LYS A 92 -12.10 5.80 10.62
CA LYS A 92 -12.54 4.82 11.62
C LYS A 92 -12.62 3.42 11.01
N THR A 93 -13.26 3.26 9.86
CA THR A 93 -13.43 1.94 9.23
C THR A 93 -12.11 1.38 8.72
N ARG A 94 -11.19 2.22 8.21
CA ARG A 94 -9.81 1.79 7.92
C ARG A 94 -9.08 1.28 9.16
N ARG A 95 -9.19 2.00 10.28
CA ARG A 95 -8.56 1.57 11.54
C ARG A 95 -9.11 0.24 12.04
N GLN A 96 -10.44 0.10 12.04
CA GLN A 96 -11.10 -1.16 12.40
C GLN A 96 -10.68 -2.30 11.48
N ALA A 97 -10.54 -2.07 10.18
CA ALA A 97 -10.06 -3.08 9.24
C ALA A 97 -8.61 -3.52 9.53
N ILE A 98 -7.74 -2.58 9.96
CA ILE A 98 -6.37 -2.90 10.40
C ILE A 98 -6.41 -3.73 11.69
N GLU A 99 -7.17 -3.30 12.70
CA GLU A 99 -7.30 -4.02 13.97
C GLU A 99 -7.90 -5.44 13.78
N ASP A 100 -8.91 -5.58 12.92
CA ASP A 100 -9.52 -6.87 12.59
C ASP A 100 -8.55 -7.76 11.82
N PHE A 101 -7.75 -7.18 10.93
CA PHE A 101 -6.70 -7.89 10.23
C PHE A 101 -5.63 -8.39 11.21
N GLU A 102 -5.16 -7.54 12.13
CA GLU A 102 -4.22 -7.90 13.20
C GLU A 102 -4.81 -9.00 14.08
N LYS A 103 -6.05 -8.87 14.57
CA LYS A 103 -6.71 -9.91 15.37
C LYS A 103 -6.82 -11.25 14.64
N ARG A 104 -7.08 -11.27 13.33
CA ARG A 104 -7.18 -12.52 12.58
C ARG A 104 -5.82 -13.15 12.27
N HIS A 105 -4.76 -12.34 12.16
CA HIS A 105 -3.44 -12.80 11.74
C HIS A 105 -2.38 -12.71 12.85
N HIS A 106 -2.75 -12.36 14.10
CA HIS A 106 -1.84 -12.17 15.23
C HIS A 106 -0.99 -13.41 15.54
N SER A 107 -1.52 -14.60 15.29
CA SER A 107 -0.86 -15.88 15.59
C SER A 107 -0.21 -16.52 14.37
N GLN A 108 -0.36 -15.95 13.16
CA GLN A 108 0.06 -16.67 11.96
C GLN A 108 1.58 -16.67 11.76
N PHE A 109 2.30 -15.61 12.14
CA PHE A 109 3.76 -15.57 11.96
C PHE A 109 4.44 -14.54 12.87
N ASP A 110 5.33 -14.99 13.76
CA ASP A 110 6.24 -14.09 14.48
C ASP A 110 7.47 -13.82 13.63
N PHE A 111 7.41 -12.72 12.89
CA PHE A 111 8.45 -12.23 12.01
C PHE A 111 9.48 -11.34 12.75
N SER A 112 9.33 -11.18 14.07
CA SER A 112 10.20 -10.31 14.87
C SER A 112 11.64 -10.83 14.99
N GLY A 113 11.83 -12.15 14.89
CA GLY A 113 13.12 -12.83 15.11
C GLY A 113 14.13 -12.75 13.96
N TYR A 114 13.83 -12.06 12.85
CA TYR A 114 14.78 -11.90 11.74
C TYR A 114 15.73 -10.73 12.01
N GLU A 115 17.01 -11.05 12.16
CA GLU A 115 18.09 -10.09 12.37
C GLU A 115 19.05 -10.03 11.17
N PRO A 116 19.76 -8.89 10.98
CA PRO A 116 20.87 -8.81 10.05
C PRO A 116 21.89 -9.94 10.27
N GLY A 117 22.39 -10.53 9.19
CA GLY A 117 23.31 -11.66 9.17
C GLY A 117 22.64 -13.03 9.07
N MET A 118 21.30 -13.11 9.21
CA MET A 118 20.58 -14.38 9.04
C MET A 118 20.41 -14.76 7.57
N TRP A 119 20.43 -16.07 7.32
CA TRP A 119 20.25 -16.63 5.99
C TRP A 119 18.77 -16.90 5.74
N VAL A 120 18.30 -16.49 4.56
CA VAL A 120 16.89 -16.56 4.19
C VAL A 120 16.71 -16.98 2.74
N TRP A 121 15.67 -17.76 2.49
CA TRP A 121 15.12 -17.98 1.16
C TRP A 121 14.21 -16.83 0.77
N LEU A 122 14.32 -16.37 -0.48
CA LEU A 122 13.42 -15.35 -1.04
C LEU A 122 12.33 -16.00 -1.89
N ARG A 123 11.06 -15.75 -1.58
CA ARG A 123 9.92 -16.20 -2.38
C ARG A 123 9.70 -15.28 -3.58
N GLU A 124 9.78 -15.82 -4.79
CA GLU A 124 9.59 -15.10 -6.05
C GLU A 124 8.11 -15.09 -6.44
N SER A 125 7.38 -14.03 -6.08
CA SER A 125 5.92 -13.95 -6.30
C SER A 125 5.52 -13.98 -7.78
N GLN A 126 6.43 -13.64 -8.71
CA GLN A 126 6.14 -13.68 -10.14
C GLN A 126 5.97 -15.11 -10.67
N LEU A 127 6.64 -16.10 -10.06
CA LEU A 127 6.57 -17.50 -10.50
C LEU A 127 5.27 -18.20 -10.08
N GLU A 128 4.55 -17.67 -9.10
CA GLU A 128 3.27 -18.24 -8.61
C GLU A 128 2.10 -18.08 -9.57
N ASN A 129 2.03 -16.94 -10.27
CA ASN A 129 0.88 -16.59 -11.09
C ASN A 129 0.94 -17.17 -12.51
N LEU A 130 2.02 -17.88 -12.85
CA LEU A 130 2.18 -18.51 -14.16
C LEU A 130 1.38 -19.82 -14.19
N LEU A 131 0.34 -19.87 -15.03
CA LEU A 131 -0.40 -21.10 -15.31
C LEU A 131 0.56 -22.16 -15.88
N GLY A 132 0.62 -23.34 -15.24
CA GLY A 132 1.45 -24.47 -15.66
C GLY A 132 2.61 -24.80 -14.71
N ASN A 133 2.96 -23.91 -13.78
CA ASN A 133 4.09 -24.10 -12.86
C ASN A 133 3.76 -24.81 -11.53
N LYS A 134 2.73 -25.67 -11.51
CA LYS A 134 2.41 -26.49 -10.33
C LYS A 134 3.57 -27.47 -10.05
N GLY A 135 4.45 -27.10 -9.12
CA GLY A 135 5.60 -27.92 -8.71
C GLY A 135 6.98 -27.29 -8.94
N HIS A 136 7.05 -26.09 -9.54
CA HIS A 136 8.33 -25.38 -9.63
C HIS A 136 8.71 -24.74 -8.30
N TRP A 137 10.00 -24.82 -7.96
CA TRP A 137 10.57 -24.17 -6.80
C TRP A 137 10.37 -22.66 -6.90
N THR A 138 9.61 -22.08 -5.96
CA THR A 138 9.27 -20.64 -5.92
C THR A 138 10.25 -19.84 -5.07
N TYR A 139 11.19 -20.51 -4.42
CA TYR A 139 12.17 -19.89 -3.56
C TYR A 139 13.50 -19.80 -4.28
N SER A 140 13.97 -18.57 -4.43
CA SER A 140 15.28 -18.20 -4.95
C SER A 140 16.26 -18.19 -3.79
N GLY A 141 17.43 -18.82 -3.99
CA GLY A 141 18.71 -18.70 -3.26
C GLY A 141 18.74 -18.52 -1.73
N PRO A 142 19.81 -18.96 -1.05
CA PRO A 142 20.14 -18.40 0.24
C PRO A 142 20.65 -16.97 0.07
N TYR A 143 19.91 -16.02 0.61
CA TYR A 143 20.32 -14.62 0.77
C TYR A 143 20.64 -14.33 2.23
N ILE A 144 21.43 -13.30 2.48
CA ILE A 144 21.76 -12.81 3.82
C ILE A 144 20.99 -11.51 4.06
N ILE A 145 20.38 -11.36 5.23
CA ILE A 145 19.78 -10.09 5.62
C ILE A 145 20.91 -9.09 5.90
N HIS A 146 21.00 -8.02 5.12
CA HIS A 146 21.97 -6.95 5.36
C HIS A 146 21.46 -5.95 6.40
N GLU A 147 20.22 -5.51 6.24
CA GLU A 147 19.63 -4.46 7.06
C GLU A 147 18.12 -4.67 7.21
N LYS A 148 17.61 -4.37 8.41
CA LYS A 148 16.18 -4.32 8.73
C LYS A 148 15.70 -2.87 8.66
N LEU A 149 14.76 -2.60 7.76
CA LEU A 149 14.09 -1.30 7.63
C LEU A 149 12.85 -1.19 8.52
N GLN A 150 12.25 0.00 8.54
CA GLN A 150 10.94 0.23 9.15
C GLN A 150 9.84 -0.53 8.35
N ASN A 151 8.80 -1.01 9.04
CA ASN A 151 7.64 -1.74 8.49
C ASN A 151 7.91 -3.17 7.97
N ASP A 152 8.71 -3.98 8.67
CA ASP A 152 8.97 -5.39 8.34
C ASP A 152 9.50 -5.63 6.92
N THR A 153 10.32 -4.69 6.46
CA THR A 153 11.03 -4.78 5.19
C THR A 153 12.53 -4.92 5.42
N PHE A 154 13.19 -5.67 4.54
CA PHE A 154 14.60 -6.03 4.66
C PHE A 154 15.34 -5.75 3.36
N VAL A 155 16.60 -5.35 3.49
CA VAL A 155 17.56 -5.36 2.38
C VAL A 155 18.31 -6.69 2.43
N LEU A 156 18.32 -7.38 1.30
CA LEU A 156 19.02 -8.64 1.15
C LEU A 156 20.38 -8.42 0.46
N GLN A 157 21.29 -9.32 0.74
CA GLN A 157 22.61 -9.41 0.15
C GLN A 157 22.80 -10.85 -0.35
N GLU A 158 23.43 -10.99 -1.51
CA GLU A 158 23.92 -12.30 -1.95
C GLU A 158 25.10 -12.75 -1.08
N ILE A 159 25.43 -14.04 -1.16
CA ILE A 159 26.49 -14.66 -0.37
C ILE A 159 27.85 -14.01 -0.66
N ASP A 160 28.07 -13.55 -1.90
CA ASP A 160 29.29 -12.88 -2.35
C ASP A 160 29.41 -11.44 -1.83
N GLY A 161 28.39 -10.95 -1.13
CA GLY A 161 28.34 -9.60 -0.59
C GLY A 161 27.68 -8.58 -1.51
N ALA A 162 27.15 -8.98 -2.66
CA ALA A 162 26.42 -8.07 -3.56
C ALA A 162 25.05 -7.71 -2.97
N LEU A 163 24.77 -6.40 -2.84
CA LEU A 163 23.47 -5.93 -2.31
C LEU A 163 22.38 -6.07 -3.38
N MET A 164 21.25 -6.65 -2.98
CA MET A 164 20.07 -6.75 -3.83
C MET A 164 19.41 -5.37 -3.97
N LYS A 165 19.01 -5.02 -5.19
CA LYS A 165 18.30 -3.77 -5.45
C LYS A 165 16.85 -3.86 -4.94
N GLY A 166 16.52 -3.05 -3.95
CA GLY A 166 15.16 -2.90 -3.41
C GLY A 166 14.97 -3.53 -2.04
N HIS A 167 13.75 -3.41 -1.52
CA HIS A 167 13.37 -3.92 -0.20
C HIS A 167 12.40 -5.09 -0.35
N VAL A 168 12.59 -6.12 0.47
CA VAL A 168 11.74 -7.30 0.50
C VAL A 168 10.91 -7.30 1.76
N ASN A 169 9.60 -7.51 1.61
CA ASN A 169 8.71 -7.72 2.76
C ASN A 169 8.96 -9.08 3.40
N ILE A 170 8.96 -9.14 4.73
CA ILE A 170 9.25 -10.36 5.48
C ILE A 170 8.36 -11.56 5.15
N ARG A 171 7.13 -11.33 4.68
CA ARG A 171 6.21 -12.41 4.24
C ARG A 171 6.75 -13.21 3.06
N ARG A 172 7.71 -12.65 2.32
CA ARG A 172 8.41 -13.32 1.22
C ARG A 172 9.68 -14.05 1.70
N LEU A 173 10.05 -13.94 2.97
CA LEU A 173 11.25 -14.55 3.51
C LEU A 173 10.93 -15.82 4.28
N ARG A 174 11.81 -16.81 4.17
CA ARG A 174 11.81 -18.01 5.02
C ARG A 174 13.22 -18.25 5.52
N LEU A 175 13.37 -18.65 6.78
CA LEU A 175 14.69 -18.95 7.33
C LEU A 175 15.34 -20.10 6.54
N PHE A 176 16.60 -19.93 6.18
CA PHE A 176 17.42 -20.96 5.55
C PHE A 176 18.19 -21.72 6.62
N PHE A 177 18.02 -23.05 6.67
CA PHE A 177 18.76 -23.93 7.59
C PHE A 177 19.89 -24.64 6.84
N PHE A 178 21.14 -24.33 7.17
CA PHE A 178 22.31 -25.07 6.67
C PHE A 178 22.57 -26.32 7.55
N ARG A 179 23.06 -27.42 6.98
CA ARG A 179 23.35 -28.67 7.72
C ARG A 179 24.33 -28.44 8.90
N PRO A 180 24.28 -29.26 9.96
CA PRO A 180 24.84 -28.96 11.29
C PRO A 180 26.35 -28.66 11.35
N ASP A 181 27.14 -29.16 10.41
CA ASP A 181 28.61 -29.18 10.55
C ASP A 181 29.28 -27.80 10.39
N ASN A 182 28.56 -26.78 9.90
CA ASN A 182 29.10 -25.42 9.66
C ASN A 182 28.32 -24.30 10.36
N GLN A 183 27.60 -24.61 11.45
CA GLN A 183 26.71 -23.65 12.11
C GLN A 183 27.51 -22.60 12.92
N THR A 184 27.69 -21.40 12.37
CA THR A 184 27.84 -20.21 13.20
C THR A 184 26.63 -19.31 12.95
N LEU A 185 25.79 -19.11 13.98
CA LEU A 185 24.66 -18.16 13.99
C LEU A 185 25.11 -16.69 13.88
N ARG A 186 26.35 -16.46 13.47
CA ARG A 186 26.96 -15.16 13.20
C ARG A 186 27.88 -15.35 12.01
N THR A 187 27.54 -14.73 10.89
CA THR A 187 28.41 -14.67 9.72
C THR A 187 29.75 -14.02 10.12
N LYS A 188 30.87 -14.60 9.70
CA LYS A 188 32.24 -14.06 9.90
C LYS A 188 32.52 -12.76 9.12
N ILE A 189 31.51 -12.20 8.46
CA ILE A 189 31.61 -11.01 7.62
C ILE A 189 31.28 -9.80 8.51
N PRO A 190 32.22 -8.86 8.72
CA PRO A 190 31.94 -7.65 9.48
C PRO A 190 30.84 -6.84 8.78
N SER A 191 29.72 -6.63 9.46
CA SER A 191 28.65 -5.72 9.02
C SER A 191 29.08 -4.28 9.29
N GLY A 192 29.98 -3.74 8.48
CA GLY A 192 30.33 -2.32 8.52
C GLY A 192 31.60 -2.00 7.74
N PRO A 193 31.73 -0.76 7.21
CA PRO A 193 32.98 -0.34 6.59
C PRO A 193 34.09 -0.38 7.65
N VAL A 194 35.19 -1.05 7.31
CA VAL A 194 36.39 -1.17 8.15
C VAL A 194 36.92 0.24 8.42
N GLN A 195 36.72 0.76 9.62
CA GLN A 195 37.39 1.99 10.04
C GLN A 195 38.89 1.67 10.22
N PRO A 196 39.80 2.45 9.62
CA PRO A 196 41.23 2.22 9.80
C PRO A 196 41.59 2.40 11.29
N PRO A 197 42.55 1.61 11.81
CA PRO A 197 42.92 1.64 13.22
C PRO A 197 43.41 3.04 13.61
N ARG A 198 42.80 3.59 14.67
CA ARG A 198 43.00 4.97 15.14
C ARG A 198 44.42 5.28 15.65
N ASN A 199 45.32 4.31 15.74
CA ASN A 199 46.67 4.50 16.27
C ASN A 199 47.72 3.83 15.39
N ALA A 200 48.22 4.58 14.40
CA ALA A 200 49.55 4.36 13.84
C ALA A 200 50.38 5.59 14.18
N ASN A 201 51.11 5.51 15.31
CA ASN A 201 52.17 6.48 15.60
C ASN A 201 53.22 6.36 14.50
N PHE A 202 53.27 7.35 13.62
CA PHE A 202 54.28 7.48 12.58
C PHE A 202 55.60 7.90 13.25
N VAL A 203 56.42 6.91 13.63
CA VAL A 203 57.79 7.16 14.06
C VAL A 203 58.68 7.22 12.82
N LEU A 204 59.00 8.44 12.37
CA LEU A 204 60.07 8.68 11.40
C LEU A 204 61.41 8.33 12.07
N ARG A 205 61.98 7.16 11.74
CA ARG A 205 63.42 6.93 11.92
C ARG A 205 64.15 7.65 10.78
N ALA A 206 64.81 8.74 11.11
CA ALA A 206 65.87 9.32 10.29
C ALA A 206 67.19 8.65 10.71
N ASP A 207 67.60 7.62 9.98
CA ASP A 207 68.96 7.09 10.07
C ASP A 207 69.83 7.83 9.05
N VAL A 208 70.83 8.51 9.61
CA VAL A 208 71.90 9.28 8.97
C VAL A 208 72.95 8.31 8.43
N HIS A 209 73.62 8.67 7.32
CA HIS A 209 75.09 8.64 7.09
C HIS A 209 75.47 8.38 5.62
N PRO A 210 76.70 8.72 5.18
CA PRO A 210 77.70 9.64 5.74
C PRO A 210 77.94 10.89 4.87
#